data_AF-A0A1Q8LL94-F1
#
_entry.id   AF-A0A1Q8LL94-F1
#
_cell.length_a   1.000
_cell.length_b   1.000
_cell.length_c   1.000
_cell.angle_alpha   90.00
_cell.angle_beta   90.00
_cell.angle_gamma   90.00
#
_symmetry.space_group_name_H-M   'P 1'
#
loop_
_entity.id
_entity.type
_entity.pdbx_description
1 polymer ?
#
loop_
_entity_poly.entity_id
_entity_poly.type
_entity_poly.pdbx_seq_one_letter_code
_entity_poly.pdbx_strand_id
1 'polypeptide(L)'
;MAPVPGAVAPRLVECAGFSPMSDPVIEIVVESWEIECCAPPPVVGEQATWRVLFVPSTDHPFSAEHLWSVVPHDPAPRLHRDGVVAAWGGGHTAAAPPPGEHRLRGHLSGAAHVFPEDLPPVTGRVRRLRVLSYELAADPGGTYALSPVPGSVAVRDVDASPRWFARPAPRVGAPARSGQRFFAGVPQPGRYETGIVVDLHVGA
;
A
#
# COMPACT_ATOMS: atom_id res chain seq x y z
N MET A 1 -57.35 -1.95 48.86
CA MET A 1 -55.96 -2.29 48.48
C MET A 1 -56.06 -3.42 47.47
N ALA A 2 -55.95 -3.09 46.18
CA ALA A 2 -56.18 -4.00 45.05
C ALA A 2 -54.85 -4.30 44.33
N PRO A 3 -54.68 -5.46 43.68
CA PRO A 3 -53.49 -5.77 42.92
C PRO A 3 -53.51 -5.05 41.56
N VAL A 4 -52.35 -4.54 41.14
CA VAL A 4 -52.16 -3.81 39.88
C VAL A 4 -51.91 -4.83 38.75
N PRO A 5 -52.56 -4.71 37.58
CA PRO A 5 -52.34 -5.65 36.48
C PRO A 5 -51.10 -5.30 35.65
N GLY A 6 -50.27 -6.32 35.43
CA GLY A 6 -49.49 -6.60 34.22
C GLY A 6 -48.81 -5.42 33.50
N ALA A 7 -47.63 -5.03 33.97
CA ALA A 7 -46.65 -4.37 33.11
C ALA A 7 -46.08 -5.43 32.14
N VAL A 8 -46.53 -5.40 30.89
CA VAL A 8 -45.86 -6.12 29.80
C VAL A 8 -44.50 -5.46 29.61
N ALA A 9 -43.43 -6.21 29.88
CA ALA A 9 -42.07 -5.77 29.58
C ALA A 9 -41.97 -5.40 28.08
N PRO A 10 -41.34 -4.28 27.71
CA PRO A 10 -41.11 -4.00 26.31
C PRO A 10 -40.25 -5.12 25.75
N ARG A 11 -40.79 -5.87 24.79
CA ARG A 11 -39.97 -6.70 23.92
C ARG A 11 -39.02 -5.76 23.20
N LEU A 12 -37.73 -5.87 23.53
CA LEU A 12 -36.68 -5.37 22.65
C LEU A 12 -36.92 -6.03 21.30
N VAL A 13 -37.45 -5.23 20.37
CA VAL A 13 -37.37 -5.53 18.96
C VAL A 13 -35.89 -5.47 18.66
N GLU A 14 -35.24 -6.62 18.56
CA GLU A 14 -33.96 -6.71 17.88
C GLU A 14 -34.21 -6.19 16.47
N CYS A 15 -33.80 -4.95 16.22
CA CYS A 15 -33.66 -4.44 14.87
C CYS A 15 -32.63 -5.34 14.17
N ALA A 16 -33.13 -6.36 13.47
CA ALA A 16 -32.39 -7.02 12.41
C ALA A 16 -31.94 -5.91 11.43
N GLY A 17 -30.66 -5.55 11.47
CA GLY A 17 -30.17 -4.43 10.65
C GLY A 17 -28.74 -3.95 10.85
N PHE A 18 -28.02 -4.33 11.91
CA PHE A 18 -26.57 -4.12 11.93
C PHE A 18 -25.85 -5.41 11.56
N SER A 19 -25.85 -5.71 10.25
CA SER A 19 -24.69 -6.42 9.72
C SER A 19 -23.51 -5.45 9.84
N PRO A 20 -22.37 -5.80 10.45
CA PRO A 20 -21.16 -5.03 10.24
C PRO A 20 -20.92 -5.03 8.72
N MET A 21 -21.21 -3.90 8.08
CA MET A 21 -21.12 -3.74 6.64
C MET A 21 -19.65 -3.80 6.29
N SER A 22 -19.22 -5.00 5.89
CA SER A 22 -17.93 -5.33 5.29
C SER A 22 -16.75 -5.01 6.19
N ASP A 23 -16.15 -6.04 6.80
CA ASP A 23 -14.76 -5.99 7.28
C ASP A 23 -13.86 -5.62 6.08
N PRO A 24 -13.48 -4.34 5.88
CA PRO A 24 -12.77 -3.93 4.68
C PRO A 24 -11.32 -4.39 4.81
N VAL A 25 -10.95 -5.36 3.98
CA VAL A 25 -9.55 -5.66 3.71
C VAL A 25 -9.10 -4.76 2.57
N ILE A 26 -8.08 -3.95 2.81
CA ILE A 26 -7.42 -3.15 1.79
C ILE A 26 -6.06 -3.71 1.45
N GLU A 27 -5.72 -3.69 0.17
CA GLU A 27 -4.43 -4.12 -0.35
C GLU A 27 -3.53 -2.89 -0.51
N ILE A 28 -2.40 -2.87 0.20
CA ILE A 28 -1.42 -1.77 0.18
C ILE A 28 -0.08 -2.33 -0.30
N VAL A 29 0.49 -1.72 -1.34
CA VAL A 29 1.85 -1.99 -1.81
C VAL A 29 2.81 -1.08 -1.05
N VAL A 30 3.85 -1.63 -0.45
CA VAL A 30 4.87 -0.85 0.26
C VAL A 30 6.21 -1.14 -0.39
N GLU A 31 6.89 -0.10 -0.88
CA GLU A 31 8.21 -0.26 -1.48
C GLU A 31 9.26 -0.68 -0.44
N SER A 32 10.27 -1.45 -0.87
CA SER A 32 11.26 -2.02 0.04
C SER A 32 12.00 -0.94 0.85
N TRP A 33 12.29 0.21 0.25
CA TRP A 33 13.02 1.30 0.92
C TRP A 33 12.23 1.95 2.06
N GLU A 34 10.90 1.97 1.99
CA GLU A 34 10.05 2.47 3.09
C GLU A 34 10.28 1.62 4.35
N ILE A 35 10.36 0.30 4.19
CA ILE A 35 10.64 -0.67 5.26
C ILE A 35 12.12 -0.64 5.66
N GLU A 36 13.05 -0.60 4.71
CA GLU A 36 14.50 -0.63 4.99
C GLU A 36 14.96 0.62 5.75
N CYS A 37 14.29 1.75 5.54
CA CYS A 37 14.64 3.04 6.13
C CYS A 37 13.80 3.36 7.38
N CYS A 38 12.47 3.37 7.25
CA CYS A 38 11.61 4.13 8.17
C CYS A 38 10.55 3.30 8.89
N ALA A 39 9.93 2.34 8.20
CA ALA A 39 8.84 1.56 8.76
C ALA A 39 9.33 0.28 9.47
N PRO A 40 8.71 -0.12 10.59
CA PRO A 40 8.93 -1.45 11.14
C PRO A 40 8.41 -2.50 10.14
N PRO A 41 9.11 -3.63 9.96
CA PRO A 41 8.62 -4.71 9.11
C PRO A 41 7.31 -5.28 9.68
N PRO A 42 6.18 -5.28 8.92
CA PRO A 42 4.92 -5.81 9.42
C PRO A 42 4.96 -7.33 9.59
N VAL A 43 4.11 -7.84 10.47
CA VAL A 43 3.93 -9.27 10.76
C VAL A 43 2.44 -9.62 10.67
N VAL A 44 2.11 -10.77 10.09
CA VAL A 44 0.75 -11.28 10.01
C VAL A 44 0.17 -11.42 11.42
N GLY A 45 -1.05 -10.92 11.59
CA GLY A 45 -1.74 -10.89 12.87
C GLY A 45 -1.42 -9.67 13.73
N GLU A 46 -0.38 -8.88 13.43
CA GLU A 46 -0.08 -7.65 14.16
C GLU A 46 -0.76 -6.42 13.54
N GLN A 47 -0.73 -5.30 14.26
CA GLN A 47 -1.18 -4.02 13.71
C GLN A 47 -0.09 -3.41 12.83
N ALA A 48 -0.50 -2.84 11.70
CA ALA A 48 0.35 -1.99 10.87
C ALA A 48 -0.38 -0.69 10.56
N THR A 49 0.40 0.37 10.41
CA THR A 49 -0.10 1.73 10.16
C THR A 49 0.61 2.30 8.94
N TRP A 50 -0.17 2.78 7.99
CA TRP A 50 0.32 3.34 6.73
C TRP A 50 -0.44 4.60 6.39
N ARG A 51 0.24 5.61 5.88
CA ARG A 51 -0.44 6.63 5.08
C ARG A 51 -0.44 6.17 3.63
N VAL A 52 -1.57 6.32 2.96
CA VAL A 52 -1.77 5.70 1.64
C VAL A 52 -1.89 6.75 0.55
N LEU A 53 -1.13 6.55 -0.52
CA LEU A 53 -1.22 7.29 -1.76
C LEU A 53 -1.96 6.42 -2.78
N PHE A 54 -2.85 7.00 -3.58
CA PHE A 54 -3.41 6.33 -4.75
C PHE A 54 -2.52 6.57 -5.96
N VAL A 55 -1.90 5.51 -6.48
CA VAL A 55 -1.02 5.59 -7.65
C VAL A 55 -1.79 5.13 -8.89
N PRO A 56 -2.21 6.06 -9.77
CA PRO A 56 -2.89 5.71 -11.01
C PRO A 56 -1.99 4.83 -11.87
N SER A 57 -2.48 3.67 -12.28
CA SER A 57 -1.70 2.71 -13.06
C SER A 57 -2.61 1.66 -13.68
N THR A 58 -2.37 1.34 -14.95
CA THR A 58 -3.05 0.23 -15.66
C THR A 58 -2.28 -1.07 -15.59
N ASP A 59 -0.95 -0.99 -15.45
CA ASP A 59 -0.07 -2.13 -15.69
C ASP A 59 0.53 -2.71 -14.39
N HIS A 60 0.28 -2.07 -13.25
CA HIS A 60 0.75 -2.60 -11.97
C HIS A 60 -0.09 -3.84 -11.59
N PRO A 61 0.52 -4.95 -11.12
CA PRO A 61 -0.16 -6.21 -10.84
C PRO A 61 -1.26 -6.11 -9.78
N PHE A 62 -1.19 -5.08 -8.92
CA PHE A 62 -2.15 -4.81 -7.86
C PHE A 62 -3.07 -3.61 -8.17
N SER A 63 -3.11 -3.19 -9.44
CA SER A 63 -4.05 -2.18 -9.87
C SER A 63 -5.47 -2.74 -9.93
N ALA A 64 -6.36 -2.10 -9.20
CA ALA A 64 -7.78 -2.42 -9.21
C ALA A 64 -8.60 -1.16 -9.52
N GLU A 65 -9.77 -1.36 -10.10
CA GLU A 65 -10.72 -0.27 -10.34
C GLU A 65 -11.75 -0.22 -9.23
N HIS A 66 -11.90 0.95 -8.64
CA HIS A 66 -12.88 1.21 -7.59
C HIS A 66 -13.56 2.55 -7.81
N LEU A 67 -14.76 2.70 -7.24
CA LEU A 67 -15.42 3.99 -7.12
C LEU A 67 -14.79 4.77 -5.96
N TRP A 68 -14.38 6.00 -6.21
CA TRP A 68 -13.79 6.92 -5.24
C TRP A 68 -14.53 8.25 -5.24
N SER A 69 -14.67 8.85 -4.06
CA SER A 69 -15.08 10.25 -3.94
C SER A 69 -13.82 11.13 -3.85
N VAL A 70 -13.67 12.04 -4.82
CA VAL A 70 -12.55 12.99 -4.94
C VAL A 70 -12.93 14.29 -4.24
N VAL A 71 -12.17 14.64 -3.20
CA VAL A 71 -12.35 15.85 -2.40
C VAL A 71 -11.18 16.81 -2.66
N PRO A 72 -11.45 18.10 -2.97
CA PRO A 72 -10.40 19.11 -3.14
C PRO A 72 -9.52 19.21 -1.90
N HIS A 73 -8.20 19.20 -2.09
CA HIS A 73 -7.24 19.34 -1.01
C HIS A 73 -5.88 19.78 -1.58
N ASP A 74 -5.12 20.57 -0.81
CA ASP A 74 -3.77 21.03 -1.16
C ASP A 74 -2.71 20.19 -0.42
N PRO A 75 -1.61 19.77 -1.04
CA PRO A 75 -1.20 19.98 -2.43
C PRO A 75 -1.86 19.02 -3.44
N ALA A 76 -2.56 17.99 -2.96
CA ALA A 76 -3.16 16.95 -3.81
C ALA A 76 -4.51 16.51 -3.24
N PRO A 77 -5.52 16.26 -4.10
CA PRO A 77 -6.85 15.90 -3.66
C PRO A 77 -6.86 14.61 -2.84
N ARG A 78 -7.88 14.46 -1.99
CA ARG A 78 -8.14 13.27 -1.19
C ARG A 78 -9.14 12.38 -1.90
N LEU A 79 -8.87 11.07 -1.90
CA LEU A 79 -9.76 10.05 -2.40
C LEU A 79 -10.33 9.28 -1.22
N HIS A 80 -11.67 9.25 -1.14
CA HIS A 80 -12.40 8.60 -0.06
C HIS A 80 -13.11 7.35 -0.59
N ARG A 81 -12.94 6.23 0.11
CA ARG A 81 -13.63 4.95 -0.15
C ARG A 81 -13.63 4.09 1.10
N ASP A 82 -14.78 3.56 1.50
CA ASP A 82 -14.91 2.56 2.58
C ASP A 82 -14.17 2.94 3.88
N GLY A 83 -14.23 4.22 4.27
CA GLY A 83 -13.53 4.74 5.46
C GLY A 83 -12.02 4.97 5.29
N VAL A 84 -11.45 4.66 4.13
CA VAL A 84 -10.07 4.96 3.76
C VAL A 84 -9.98 6.31 3.07
N VAL A 85 -8.96 7.07 3.44
CA VAL A 85 -8.57 8.33 2.79
C VAL A 85 -7.18 8.16 2.20
N ALA A 86 -7.06 8.32 0.89
CA ALA A 86 -5.80 8.31 0.17
C ALA A 86 -5.51 9.69 -0.42
N ALA A 87 -4.23 10.11 -0.49
CA ALA A 87 -3.87 11.27 -1.30
C ALA A 87 -3.63 10.84 -2.75
N TRP A 88 -3.92 11.71 -3.71
CA TRP A 88 -3.54 11.47 -5.10
C TRP A 88 -2.00 11.38 -5.24
N GLY A 89 -1.53 10.23 -5.68
CA GLY A 89 -0.10 9.89 -5.88
C GLY A 89 0.33 9.85 -7.34
N GLY A 90 -0.43 10.45 -8.26
CA GLY A 90 -0.10 10.49 -9.70
C GLY A 90 1.13 11.33 -10.05
N GLY A 91 1.77 11.98 -9.08
CA GLY A 91 2.99 12.77 -9.27
C GLY A 91 2.88 13.73 -10.46
N HIS A 92 3.94 13.77 -11.28
CA HIS A 92 3.95 14.52 -12.55
C HIS A 92 3.47 13.69 -13.76
N THR A 93 3.13 12.42 -13.55
CA THR A 93 2.82 11.49 -14.65
C THR A 93 1.32 11.42 -14.94
N ALA A 94 0.47 11.81 -13.98
CA ALA A 94 -0.97 11.81 -14.15
C ALA A 94 -1.63 13.03 -13.49
N ALA A 95 -2.44 13.75 -14.28
CA ALA A 95 -3.27 14.82 -13.77
C ALA A 95 -4.29 14.28 -12.76
N ALA A 96 -4.49 15.03 -11.67
CA ALA A 96 -5.48 14.67 -10.67
C ALA A 96 -6.90 14.74 -11.25
N PRO A 97 -7.80 13.81 -10.86
CA PRO A 97 -9.20 13.87 -11.27
C PRO A 97 -9.88 15.11 -10.69
N PRO A 98 -10.91 15.66 -11.36
CA PRO A 98 -11.72 16.72 -10.79
C PRO A 98 -12.50 16.23 -9.55
N PRO A 99 -13.05 17.15 -8.73
CA PRO A 99 -13.88 16.78 -7.59
C PRO A 99 -15.16 16.04 -8.00
N GLY A 100 -15.59 15.07 -7.19
CA GLY A 100 -16.78 14.25 -7.45
C GLY A 100 -16.52 12.76 -7.38
N GLU A 101 -17.50 11.95 -7.81
CA GLU A 101 -17.37 10.50 -7.84
C GLU A 101 -16.72 10.02 -9.15
N HIS A 102 -15.68 9.21 -9.04
CA HIS A 102 -14.93 8.70 -10.18
C HIS A 102 -14.59 7.22 -10.01
N ARG A 103 -14.74 6.45 -11.10
CA ARG A 103 -14.11 5.12 -11.21
C ARG A 103 -12.65 5.32 -11.56
N LEU A 104 -11.76 4.99 -10.63
CA LEU A 104 -10.32 5.16 -10.80
C LEU A 104 -9.64 3.79 -10.73
N ARG A 105 -8.71 3.55 -11.65
CA ARG A 105 -7.87 2.36 -11.70
C ARG A 105 -6.45 2.69 -11.25
N GLY A 106 -5.96 1.94 -10.27
CA GLY A 106 -4.64 2.12 -9.69
C GLY A 106 -4.46 1.24 -8.47
N HIS A 107 -3.36 1.43 -7.75
CA HIS A 107 -3.08 0.71 -6.51
C HIS A 107 -2.85 1.69 -5.36
N LEU A 108 -2.96 1.20 -4.12
CA LEU A 108 -2.60 1.97 -2.93
C LEU A 108 -1.12 1.73 -2.63
N SER A 109 -0.35 2.80 -2.49
CA SER A 109 1.04 2.78 -2.04
C SER A 109 1.11 3.24 -0.60
N GLY A 110 1.70 2.44 0.28
CA GLY A 110 1.91 2.76 1.68
C GLY A 110 3.23 3.49 1.88
N ALA A 111 3.15 4.66 2.50
CA ALA A 111 4.29 5.53 2.75
C ALA A 111 4.52 5.73 4.25
N ALA A 112 5.78 5.65 4.67
CA ALA A 112 6.24 5.96 6.02
C ALA A 112 7.14 7.20 6.04
N HIS A 113 7.83 7.51 4.93
CA HIS A 113 8.76 8.63 4.85
C HIS A 113 8.17 9.89 4.20
N VAL A 114 7.37 9.79 3.12
CA VAL A 114 6.94 10.98 2.33
C VAL A 114 5.44 10.98 2.05
N PHE A 115 4.73 11.87 2.72
CA PHE A 115 3.30 12.12 2.52
C PHE A 115 2.94 13.52 3.08
N PRO A 116 1.78 14.09 2.69
CA PRO A 116 1.22 15.25 3.38
C PRO A 116 0.97 14.93 4.86
N GLU A 117 1.53 15.69 5.81
CA GLU A 117 1.49 15.37 7.25
C GLU A 117 0.07 15.17 7.80
N ASP A 118 -0.87 15.91 7.22
CA ASP A 118 -2.30 15.94 7.54
C ASP A 118 -3.10 14.76 6.95
N LEU A 119 -2.50 13.95 6.06
CA LEU A 119 -3.12 12.75 5.54
C LEU A 119 -3.34 11.76 6.69
N PRO A 120 -4.60 11.39 7.03
CA PRO A 120 -4.85 10.47 8.12
C PRO A 120 -4.25 9.09 7.82
N PRO A 121 -3.57 8.46 8.80
CA PRO A 121 -3.06 7.12 8.63
C PRO A 121 -4.19 6.08 8.63
N VAL A 122 -4.00 5.02 7.87
CA VAL A 122 -4.82 3.82 7.91
C VAL A 122 -4.13 2.81 8.81
N THR A 123 -4.82 2.39 9.87
CA THR A 123 -4.34 1.37 10.80
C THR A 123 -5.25 0.17 10.74
N GLY A 124 -4.67 -1.02 10.79
CA GLY A 124 -5.45 -2.25 10.82
C GLY A 124 -4.59 -3.46 11.15
N ARG A 125 -5.25 -4.62 11.24
CA ARG A 125 -4.57 -5.89 11.46
C ARG A 125 -4.10 -6.47 10.14
N VAL A 126 -2.83 -6.85 10.06
CA VAL A 126 -2.26 -7.52 8.90
C VAL A 126 -2.88 -8.91 8.76
N ARG A 127 -3.56 -9.17 7.66
CA ARG A 127 -4.19 -10.46 7.34
C ARG A 127 -3.30 -11.33 6.46
N ARG A 128 -2.54 -10.72 5.56
CA ARG A 128 -1.64 -11.40 4.63
C ARG A 128 -0.47 -10.48 4.28
N LEU A 129 0.71 -11.07 4.14
CA LEU A 129 1.90 -10.41 3.64
C LEU A 129 2.47 -11.19 2.46
N ARG A 130 2.83 -10.46 1.42
CA ARG A 130 3.46 -11.01 0.22
C ARG A 130 4.70 -10.19 -0.11
N VAL A 131 5.85 -10.82 -0.29
CA VAL A 131 7.02 -10.17 -0.88
C VAL A 131 6.79 -10.04 -2.39
N LEU A 132 6.94 -8.82 -2.90
CA LEU A 132 6.81 -8.47 -4.31
C LEU A 132 8.20 -8.43 -4.95
N SER A 133 8.35 -9.03 -6.12
CA SER A 133 9.61 -9.05 -6.86
C SER A 133 9.41 -8.81 -8.35
N TYR A 134 10.37 -8.13 -8.98
CA TYR A 134 10.45 -7.96 -10.43
C TYR A 134 11.81 -8.41 -10.94
N GLU A 135 11.85 -8.88 -12.18
CA GLU A 135 13.09 -8.90 -12.93
C GLU A 135 13.30 -7.51 -13.53
N LEU A 136 14.45 -6.91 -13.25
CA LEU A 136 14.82 -5.61 -13.78
C LEU A 136 15.91 -5.78 -14.83
N ALA A 137 15.74 -5.13 -15.99
CA ALA A 137 16.72 -5.08 -17.06
C ALA A 137 17.27 -3.66 -17.21
N ALA A 138 18.47 -3.55 -17.78
CA ALA A 138 19.02 -2.24 -18.13
C ALA A 138 18.10 -1.56 -19.15
N ASP A 139 17.78 -0.30 -18.89
CA ASP A 139 17.05 0.52 -19.85
C ASP A 139 17.94 0.76 -21.09
N PRO A 140 17.48 0.42 -22.31
CA PRO A 140 18.23 0.69 -23.53
C PRO A 140 18.67 2.15 -23.68
N GLY A 141 17.96 3.10 -23.06
CA GLY A 141 18.24 4.54 -23.12
C GLY A 141 18.98 5.13 -21.92
N GLY A 142 19.28 4.35 -20.87
CA GLY A 142 19.78 4.90 -19.60
C GLY A 142 20.96 4.12 -19.02
N THR A 143 22.12 4.76 -18.90
CA THR A 143 23.37 4.17 -18.36
C THR A 143 23.24 3.64 -16.92
N TYR A 144 22.22 4.09 -16.16
CA TYR A 144 21.99 3.69 -14.76
C TYR A 144 20.51 3.39 -14.45
N ALA A 145 19.65 3.35 -15.47
CA ALA A 145 18.23 3.08 -15.26
C ALA A 145 17.98 1.59 -15.42
N LEU A 146 17.30 1.01 -14.44
CA LEU A 146 16.73 -0.34 -14.56
C LEU A 146 15.22 -0.21 -14.70
N SER A 147 14.66 -0.98 -15.63
CA SER A 147 13.23 -1.00 -15.89
C SER A 147 12.69 -2.42 -15.65
N PRO A 148 11.48 -2.56 -15.06
CA PRO A 148 10.86 -3.86 -14.91
C PRO A 148 10.66 -4.56 -16.25
N VAL A 149 11.08 -5.82 -16.34
CA VAL A 149 10.78 -6.68 -17.48
C VAL A 149 9.26 -6.97 -17.44
N PRO A 150 8.52 -6.66 -18.51
CA PRO A 150 7.07 -6.91 -18.55
C PRO A 150 6.73 -8.36 -18.20
N GLY A 151 5.72 -8.56 -17.34
CA GLY A 151 5.27 -9.88 -16.91
C GLY A 151 6.20 -10.63 -15.95
N SER A 152 7.33 -10.04 -15.52
CA SER A 152 8.30 -10.70 -14.64
C SER A 152 7.94 -10.71 -13.14
N VAL A 153 6.78 -10.14 -12.81
CA VAL A 153 6.28 -10.04 -11.43
C VAL A 153 6.23 -11.42 -10.79
N ALA A 154 6.74 -11.51 -9.57
CA ALA A 154 6.57 -12.66 -8.70
C ALA A 154 6.13 -12.20 -7.32
N VAL A 155 5.27 -13.00 -6.69
CA VAL A 155 4.75 -12.75 -5.34
C VAL A 155 4.98 -14.00 -4.49
N ARG A 156 5.40 -13.81 -3.25
CA ARG A 156 5.67 -14.90 -2.31
C ARG A 156 5.06 -14.58 -0.95
N ASP A 157 4.16 -15.44 -0.48
CA ASP A 157 3.58 -15.32 0.86
C ASP A 157 4.64 -15.45 1.95
N VAL A 158 4.51 -14.63 2.99
CA VAL A 158 5.36 -14.63 4.19
C VAL A 158 4.52 -14.31 5.42
N ASP A 159 4.95 -14.79 6.58
CA ASP A 159 4.32 -14.42 7.85
C ASP A 159 4.89 -13.11 8.44
N ALA A 160 6.11 -12.73 8.03
CA ALA A 160 6.76 -11.50 8.44
C ALA A 160 7.51 -10.87 7.26
N SER A 161 7.42 -9.54 7.14
CA SER A 161 8.19 -8.80 6.14
C SER A 161 9.68 -8.90 6.41
N PRO A 162 10.52 -9.05 5.38
CA PRO A 162 11.95 -8.79 5.49
C PRO A 162 12.19 -7.37 6.01
N ARG A 163 13.25 -7.18 6.80
CA ARG A 163 13.82 -5.84 7.01
C ARG A 163 14.72 -5.42 5.86
N TRP A 164 15.42 -6.37 5.23
CA TRP A 164 16.35 -6.16 4.12
C TRP A 164 15.94 -7.04 2.96
N PHE A 165 15.62 -6.43 1.83
CA PHE A 165 15.07 -7.12 0.67
C PHE A 165 16.17 -7.65 -0.24
N ALA A 166 15.95 -8.82 -0.82
CA ALA A 166 16.95 -9.45 -1.67
C ALA A 166 17.15 -8.65 -2.98
N ARG A 167 18.41 -8.52 -3.37
CA ARG A 167 18.84 -7.89 -4.63
C ARG A 167 19.91 -8.73 -5.31
N PRO A 168 20.11 -8.62 -6.63
CA PRO A 168 21.18 -9.30 -7.33
C PRO A 168 22.53 -8.95 -6.70
N ALA A 169 23.40 -9.97 -6.57
CA ALA A 169 24.75 -9.75 -6.13
C ALA A 169 25.51 -8.84 -7.12
N PRO A 170 26.41 -7.96 -6.65
CA PRO A 170 27.30 -7.23 -7.54
C PRO A 170 28.09 -8.21 -8.42
N ARG A 171 28.26 -7.90 -9.71
CA ARG A 171 29.14 -8.70 -10.58
C ARG A 171 30.57 -8.65 -10.02
N VAL A 172 31.12 -9.81 -9.69
CA VAL A 172 32.53 -9.95 -9.28
C VAL A 172 33.41 -9.54 -10.46
N GLY A 173 34.20 -8.47 -10.31
CA GLY A 173 35.20 -8.04 -11.31
C GLY A 173 35.20 -6.57 -11.76
N ALA A 174 34.26 -5.72 -11.30
CA ALA A 174 34.39 -4.28 -11.53
C ALA A 174 35.49 -3.71 -10.61
N PRO A 175 36.54 -3.02 -11.14
CA PRO A 175 37.57 -2.45 -10.29
C PRO A 175 36.94 -1.41 -9.36
N ALA A 176 37.14 -1.57 -8.05
CA ALA A 176 36.82 -0.54 -7.08
C ALA A 176 37.67 0.70 -7.42
N ARG A 177 37.03 1.77 -7.91
CA ARG A 177 37.71 3.07 -8.00
C ARG A 177 37.99 3.53 -6.57
N SER A 178 39.25 3.46 -6.18
CA SER A 178 39.73 3.89 -4.88
C SER A 178 39.34 5.35 -4.64
N GLY A 179 38.42 5.60 -3.70
CA GLY A 179 38.08 6.95 -3.24
C GLY A 179 36.61 7.22 -2.89
N GLN A 180 35.66 6.40 -3.33
CA GLN A 180 34.24 6.60 -3.01
C GLN A 180 33.81 5.72 -1.83
N ARG A 181 33.86 6.29 -0.62
CA ARG A 181 33.19 5.74 0.56
C ARG A 181 31.68 5.91 0.37
N PHE A 182 30.95 4.78 0.41
CA PHE A 182 29.48 4.66 0.33
C PHE A 182 28.83 5.06 -1.01
N PHE A 183 28.94 4.18 -1.99
CA PHE A 183 27.86 4.01 -2.96
C PHE A 183 27.25 2.63 -2.74
N ALA A 184 25.93 2.56 -2.57
CA ALA A 184 25.20 1.38 -2.98
C ALA A 184 25.66 1.07 -4.41
N GLY A 185 26.21 -0.13 -4.65
CA GLY A 185 26.81 -0.46 -5.94
C GLY A 185 25.83 -0.17 -7.09
N VAL A 186 26.37 0.12 -8.28
CA VAL A 186 25.56 0.36 -9.48
C VAL A 186 24.50 -0.75 -9.60
N PRO A 187 23.20 -0.41 -9.69
CA PRO A 187 22.14 -1.40 -9.83
C PRO A 187 22.46 -2.37 -10.97
N GLN A 188 22.27 -3.66 -10.75
CA GLN A 188 22.58 -4.70 -11.72
C GLN A 188 21.29 -5.31 -12.25
N PRO A 189 21.18 -5.63 -13.55
CA PRO A 189 20.07 -6.42 -14.04
C PRO A 189 19.91 -7.73 -13.25
N GLY A 190 18.67 -8.13 -13.01
CA GLY A 190 18.34 -9.35 -12.27
C GLY A 190 17.06 -9.21 -11.45
N ARG A 191 16.79 -10.21 -10.61
CA ARG A 191 15.60 -10.24 -9.76
C ARG A 191 15.81 -9.46 -8.47
N TYR A 192 14.94 -8.49 -8.24
CA TYR A 192 14.88 -7.70 -7.01
C TYR A 192 13.59 -8.02 -6.27
N GLU A 193 13.68 -8.19 -4.96
CA GLU A 193 12.54 -8.00 -4.07
C GLU A 193 12.35 -6.49 -3.89
N THR A 194 11.26 -5.95 -4.44
CA THR A 194 11.05 -4.50 -4.56
C THR A 194 10.14 -3.94 -3.47
N GLY A 195 9.59 -4.81 -2.62
CA GLY A 195 8.71 -4.41 -1.54
C GLY A 195 7.80 -5.54 -1.07
N ILE A 196 6.71 -5.16 -0.42
CA ILE A 196 5.67 -6.06 0.05
C ILE A 196 4.29 -5.60 -0.41
N VAL A 197 3.34 -6.52 -0.38
CA VAL A 197 1.91 -6.24 -0.40
C VAL A 197 1.31 -6.68 0.92
N VAL A 198 0.56 -5.77 1.53
CA VAL A 198 -0.06 -5.91 2.83
C VAL A 198 -1.57 -5.91 2.66
N ASP A 199 -2.22 -7.01 3.03
CA ASP A 199 -3.66 -7.04 3.18
C ASP A 199 -3.99 -6.61 4.60
N LEU A 200 -4.54 -5.41 4.73
CA LEU A 200 -4.82 -4.76 6.00
C LEU A 200 -6.33 -4.78 6.25
N HIS A 201 -6.74 -5.44 7.33
CA HIS A 201 -8.13 -5.37 7.79
C HIS A 201 -8.34 -4.13 8.65
N VAL A 202 -9.12 -3.18 8.17
CA VAL A 202 -9.33 -1.85 8.77
C VAL A 202 -10.63 -1.86 9.58
N GLY A 203 -10.66 -1.31 10.80
CA GLY A 203 -11.89 -1.21 11.60
C GLY A 203 -12.10 -2.32 12.65
N ALA A 204 -11.02 -2.90 13.16
CA ALA A 204 -11.03 -3.71 14.39
C ALA A 204 -10.95 -2.85 15.66
#